data_AF-A0A960D1V6-F1
#
_entry.id   AF-A0A960D1V6-F1
#
_cell.length_a   1.000
_cell.length_b   1.000
_cell.length_c   1.000
_cell.angle_alpha   90.00
_cell.angle_beta   90.00
_cell.angle_gamma   90.00
#
_symmetry.space_group_name_H-M   'P 1'
#
loop_
_entity.id
_entity.type
_entity.pdbx_description
1 polymer ?
#
loop_
_entity_poly.entity_id
_entity_poly.type
_entity_poly.pdbx_seq_one_letter_code
_entity_poly.pdbx_strand_id
1 'polypeptide(L)'
;MAPQRRGPGDPCYQLDADRAIWRTSLQNSGPVTARIRRTAPSTVTCQAWGDGADEFVEALPALLGLDDDAGGFTPHHPVIEAAHRRVPHLRLGRTGRVLEALVPAVLEQRVPGADSFRSWRLLV
;
A
#
# COMPACT_ATOMS: atom_id res chain seq x y z
N MET A 1 -2.99 -2.69 2.90
CA MET A 1 -1.77 -2.06 2.33
C MET A 1 -0.57 -3.00 2.14
N ALA A 2 -0.58 -4.27 2.58
CA ALA A 2 0.57 -5.17 2.43
C ALA A 2 1.14 -5.32 1.00
N PRO A 3 0.33 -5.36 -0.08
CA PRO A 3 0.85 -5.45 -1.45
C PRO A 3 1.71 -4.27 -1.91
N GLN A 4 1.68 -3.14 -1.18
CA GLN A 4 2.45 -1.94 -1.51
C GLN A 4 3.84 -1.93 -0.85
N ARG A 5 4.19 -2.94 -0.04
CA ARG A 5 5.46 -3.06 0.67
C ARG A 5 6.43 -3.96 -0.08
N ARG A 6 7.65 -3.48 -0.32
CA ARG A 6 8.75 -4.20 -1.01
C ARG A 6 9.66 -4.91 -0.02
N GLY A 7 9.07 -5.81 0.74
CA GLY A 7 9.76 -6.63 1.73
C GLY A 7 10.00 -5.94 3.07
N PRO A 8 10.66 -6.64 4.03
CA PRO A 8 10.77 -6.16 5.40
C PRO A 8 11.57 -4.86 5.56
N GLY A 9 12.58 -4.65 4.71
CA GLY A 9 13.48 -3.48 4.73
C GLY A 9 13.15 -2.41 3.67
N ASP A 10 11.88 -2.28 3.25
CA ASP A 10 11.47 -1.26 2.29
C ASP A 10 11.64 0.16 2.86
N PRO A 11 12.54 1.00 2.34
CA PRO A 11 12.82 2.33 2.90
C PRO A 11 11.63 3.29 2.77
N CYS A 12 10.72 3.03 1.83
CA CYS A 12 9.50 3.80 1.62
C CYS A 12 8.28 3.22 2.35
N TYR A 13 8.44 2.08 3.03
CA TYR A 13 7.40 1.43 3.83
C TYR A 13 8.01 0.72 5.05
N GLN A 14 7.89 1.33 6.23
CA GLN A 14 8.36 0.77 7.49
C GLN A 14 7.20 0.53 8.45
N LEU A 15 7.37 -0.42 9.36
CA LEU A 15 6.45 -0.63 10.49
C LEU A 15 7.18 -0.28 11.78
N ASP A 16 6.59 0.56 12.62
CA ASP A 16 7.10 0.80 13.97
C ASP A 16 6.62 -0.27 14.97
N ALA A 17 7.05 -0.15 16.24
CA ALA A 17 6.69 -1.06 17.31
C ALA A 17 5.17 -1.13 17.56
N ASP A 18 4.45 -0.04 17.31
CA ASP A 18 2.99 0.04 17.43
C ASP A 18 2.26 -0.48 16.18
N ARG A 19 3.00 -1.04 15.22
CA ARG A 19 2.49 -1.49 13.91
C ARG A 19 1.90 -0.34 13.08
N ALA A 20 2.29 0.91 13.36
CA ALA A 20 1.98 2.02 12.47
C ALA A 20 2.87 1.92 11.22
N ILE A 21 2.28 2.25 10.08
CA ILE A 21 2.95 2.27 8.78
C ILE A 21 3.57 3.65 8.63
N TRP A 22 4.89 3.68 8.49
CA TRP A 22 5.62 4.84 7.98
C TRP A 22 5.78 4.68 6.48
N ARG A 23 5.30 5.68 5.73
CA ARG A 23 5.33 5.68 4.27
C ARG A 23 5.92 6.99 3.76
N THR A 24 6.73 6.92 2.72
CA THR A 24 7.10 8.08 1.90
C THR A 24 6.48 7.98 0.52
N SER A 25 6.18 9.11 -0.10
CA SER A 25 5.59 9.20 -1.43
C SER A 25 5.92 10.56 -2.05
N LEU A 26 5.87 10.66 -3.37
CA LEU A 26 6.04 11.92 -4.09
C LEU A 26 4.71 12.31 -4.72
N GLN A 27 4.03 13.29 -4.11
CA GLN A 27 2.80 13.88 -4.64
C GLN A 27 3.13 14.91 -5.73
N ASN A 28 2.12 15.37 -6.47
CA ASN A 28 2.34 16.44 -7.45
C ASN A 28 2.71 17.76 -6.76
N SER A 29 2.17 17.99 -5.55
CA SER A 29 2.54 19.14 -4.73
C SER A 29 3.89 19.00 -4.01
N GLY A 30 4.48 17.80 -3.99
CA GLY A 30 5.82 17.57 -3.45
C GLY A 30 5.94 16.32 -2.57
N PRO A 31 7.08 16.14 -1.88
CA PRO A 31 7.34 14.94 -1.09
C PRO A 31 6.45 14.91 0.17
N VAL A 32 6.08 13.69 0.58
CA VAL A 32 5.35 13.44 1.82
C VAL A 32 5.98 12.30 2.60
N THR A 33 6.06 12.49 3.92
CA THR A 33 6.20 11.39 4.89
C THR A 33 4.86 11.26 5.61
N ALA A 34 4.37 10.05 5.78
CA ALA A 34 3.12 9.78 6.49
C ALA A 34 3.28 8.66 7.52
N ARG A 35 2.62 8.82 8.67
CA ARG A 35 2.45 7.78 9.69
C ARG A 35 0.97 7.40 9.77
N ILE A 36 0.66 6.16 9.43
CA ILE A 36 -0.70 5.63 9.33
C ILE A 36 -0.88 4.55 10.39
N ARG A 37 -1.89 4.69 11.26
CA ARG A 37 -2.15 3.73 12.33
C ARG A 37 -3.64 3.42 12.42
N ARG A 38 -3.99 2.13 12.52
CA ARG A 38 -5.34 1.72 12.86
C ARG A 38 -5.58 1.97 14.35
N THR A 39 -6.61 2.74 14.68
CA THR A 39 -6.97 3.12 16.07
C THR A 39 -8.23 2.43 16.57
N ALA A 40 -9.08 1.96 15.67
CA ALA A 40 -10.26 1.12 15.96
C ALA A 40 -10.54 0.20 14.75
N PRO A 41 -11.50 -0.75 14.81
CA PRO A 41 -11.76 -1.69 13.72
C PRO A 41 -11.96 -1.03 12.34
N SER A 42 -12.64 0.12 12.28
CA SER A 42 -12.93 0.89 11.06
C SER A 42 -12.31 2.28 11.06
N THR A 43 -11.37 2.57 11.99
CA THR A 43 -10.79 3.90 12.13
C THR A 43 -9.28 3.84 11.95
N VAL A 44 -8.77 4.72 11.09
CA VAL A 44 -7.35 4.93 10.85
C VAL A 44 -7.04 6.39 11.11
N THR A 45 -5.94 6.65 11.82
CA THR A 45 -5.35 7.98 11.94
C THR A 45 -4.16 8.08 11.00
N CYS A 46 -4.04 9.20 10.31
CA CYS A 46 -2.88 9.53 9.49
C CYS A 46 -2.33 10.88 9.91
N GLN A 47 -1.02 10.93 10.11
CA GLN A 47 -0.26 12.17 10.25
C GLN A 47 0.63 12.25 9.00
N ALA A 48 0.65 13.40 8.33
CA ALA A 48 1.43 13.61 7.12
C ALA A 48 2.25 14.90 7.24
N TRP A 49 3.44 14.91 6.66
CA TRP A 49 4.39 16.02 6.69
C TRP A 49 5.02 16.23 5.30
N GLY A 50 5.32 17.48 4.97
CA GLY A 50 5.91 17.89 3.69
C GLY A 50 4.90 18.53 2.74
N ASP A 51 5.38 19.05 1.62
CA ASP A 51 4.58 19.78 0.63
C ASP A 51 3.47 18.90 0.01
N GLY A 52 3.66 17.58 0.03
CA GLY A 52 2.70 16.56 -0.39
C GLY A 52 1.62 16.19 0.65
N ALA A 53 1.63 16.77 1.85
CA ALA A 53 0.84 16.25 2.97
C ALA A 53 -0.68 16.29 2.72
N ASP A 54 -1.20 17.42 2.25
CA ASP A 54 -2.64 17.60 2.04
C ASP A 54 -3.16 16.69 0.90
N GLU A 55 -2.48 16.68 -0.25
CA GLU A 55 -2.79 15.80 -1.39
C GLU A 55 -2.76 14.31 -0.98
N PHE A 56 -1.79 13.92 -0.13
CA PHE A 56 -1.70 12.55 0.37
C PHE A 56 -2.87 12.18 1.30
N VAL A 57 -3.25 13.08 2.22
CA VAL A 57 -4.36 12.84 3.16
C VAL A 57 -5.68 12.76 2.41
N GLU A 58 -5.90 13.59 1.40
CA GLU A 58 -7.07 13.51 0.52
C GLU A 58 -7.16 12.17 -0.22
N ALA A 59 -6.02 11.65 -0.70
CA ALA A 59 -5.95 10.36 -1.41
C ALA A 59 -5.97 9.12 -0.50
N LEU A 60 -5.81 9.30 0.83
CA LEU A 60 -5.67 8.21 1.79
C LEU A 60 -6.84 7.20 1.78
N PRO A 61 -8.12 7.58 1.68
CA PRO A 61 -9.21 6.62 1.63
C PRO A 61 -9.06 5.61 0.49
N ALA A 62 -8.71 6.08 -0.71
CA ALA A 62 -8.45 5.22 -1.86
C ALA A 62 -7.22 4.32 -1.64
N LEU A 63 -6.17 4.85 -1.00
CA LEU A 63 -4.96 4.10 -0.64
C LEU A 63 -5.24 2.95 0.35
N LEU A 64 -6.19 3.17 1.27
CA LEU A 64 -6.65 2.17 2.23
C LEU A 64 -7.66 1.18 1.64
N GLY A 65 -8.17 1.45 0.43
CA GLY A 65 -9.16 0.62 -0.26
C GLY A 65 -10.59 0.89 0.20
N LEU A 66 -10.90 2.11 0.65
CA LEU A 66 -12.28 2.50 0.96
C LEU A 66 -13.18 2.43 -0.30
N ASP A 67 -12.59 2.74 -1.46
CA ASP A 67 -13.26 2.70 -2.77
C ASP A 67 -13.39 1.28 -3.35
N ASP A 68 -12.86 0.25 -2.68
CA ASP A 68 -12.88 -1.13 -3.17
C ASP A 68 -14.25 -1.78 -2.92
N ASP A 69 -15.17 -1.64 -3.87
CA ASP A 69 -16.50 -2.26 -3.84
C ASP A 69 -16.48 -3.68 -4.46
N ALA A 70 -16.69 -4.68 -3.60
CA ALA A 70 -16.78 -6.08 -3.99
C ALA A 70 -18.24 -6.58 -4.16
N GLY A 71 -19.25 -5.70 -4.10
CA GLY A 71 -20.67 -6.09 -4.17
C GLY A 71 -21.05 -6.83 -5.46
N GLY A 72 -20.33 -6.58 -6.56
CA GLY A 72 -20.49 -7.31 -7.83
C GLY A 72 -19.61 -8.56 -7.97
N PHE A 73 -18.73 -8.87 -7.02
CA PHE A 73 -17.76 -9.95 -7.14
C PHE A 73 -18.41 -11.31 -6.82
N THR A 74 -18.78 -12.05 -7.87
CA THR A 74 -19.40 -13.39 -7.77
C THR A 74 -18.43 -14.47 -8.29
N PRO A 75 -17.56 -15.06 -7.43
CA PRO A 75 -16.59 -16.04 -7.87
C PRO A 75 -17.26 -17.36 -8.26
N HIS A 76 -17.05 -17.84 -9.49
CA HIS A 76 -17.60 -19.12 -9.96
C HIS A 76 -16.68 -20.32 -9.73
N HIS A 77 -15.38 -20.09 -9.52
CA HIS A 77 -14.41 -21.16 -9.34
C HIS A 77 -14.24 -21.47 -7.84
N PRO A 78 -14.34 -22.74 -7.39
CA PRO A 78 -14.31 -23.10 -5.96
C PRO A 78 -13.09 -22.59 -5.20
N VAL A 79 -11.91 -22.56 -5.85
CA VAL A 79 -10.68 -22.03 -5.26
C VAL A 79 -10.77 -20.53 -4.97
N ILE A 80 -11.36 -19.75 -5.87
CA ILE A 80 -11.50 -18.30 -5.71
C ILE A 80 -12.57 -18.01 -4.65
N GLU A 81 -13.66 -18.76 -4.65
CA GLU A 81 -14.70 -18.66 -3.62
C GLU A 81 -14.14 -18.98 -2.21
N ALA A 82 -13.35 -20.05 -2.09
CA ALA A 82 -12.68 -20.40 -0.84
C ALA A 82 -11.66 -19.33 -0.41
N ALA A 83 -10.91 -18.76 -1.36
CA ALA A 83 -9.98 -17.67 -1.08
C ALA A 83 -10.71 -16.41 -0.58
N HIS A 84 -11.79 -16.01 -1.26
CA HIS A 84 -12.61 -14.87 -0.88
C HIS A 84 -13.18 -15.01 0.54
N ARG A 85 -13.69 -16.20 0.88
CA ARG A 85 -14.19 -16.52 2.22
C ARG A 85 -13.13 -16.44 3.33
N ARG A 86 -11.84 -16.67 3.02
CA ARG A 86 -10.75 -16.62 4.01
C ARG A 86 -10.33 -15.20 4.40
N VAL A 87 -10.64 -14.21 3.56
CA VAL A 87 -10.23 -12.82 3.77
C VAL A 87 -11.38 -11.83 3.54
N PRO A 88 -12.49 -11.94 4.29
CA PRO A 88 -13.69 -11.12 4.07
C PRO A 88 -13.47 -9.62 4.30
N HIS A 89 -12.34 -9.23 4.90
CA HIS A 89 -11.97 -7.84 5.18
C HIS A 89 -10.82 -7.34 4.29
N LEU A 90 -10.40 -8.12 3.29
CA LEU A 90 -9.41 -7.65 2.33
C LEU A 90 -9.98 -6.47 1.56
N ARG A 91 -9.23 -5.37 1.57
CA ARG A 91 -9.46 -4.19 0.72
C ARG A 91 -8.24 -3.97 -0.16
N LEU A 92 -8.47 -3.85 -1.46
CA LEU A 92 -7.47 -3.54 -2.47
C LEU A 92 -7.41 -2.03 -2.68
N GLY A 93 -6.46 -1.39 -2.00
CA GLY A 93 -6.22 0.05 -2.17
C GLY A 93 -5.42 0.38 -3.43
N ARG A 94 -5.64 1.59 -3.95
CA ARG A 94 -4.91 2.15 -5.10
C ARG A 94 -4.04 3.33 -4.67
N THR A 95 -2.81 3.41 -5.18
CA THR A 95 -1.88 4.50 -4.82
C THR A 95 -2.18 5.80 -5.57
N GLY A 96 -2.84 5.73 -6.73
CA GLY A 96 -2.98 6.88 -7.63
C GLY A 96 -1.65 7.34 -8.28
N ARG A 97 -0.54 6.60 -8.04
CA ARG A 97 0.80 6.94 -8.50
C ARG A 97 1.35 5.84 -9.39
N VAL A 98 1.39 6.10 -10.69
CA VAL A 98 1.82 5.12 -11.70
C VAL A 98 3.26 4.71 -11.47
N LEU A 99 4.19 5.66 -11.28
CA LEU A 99 5.61 5.33 -11.12
C LEU A 99 5.89 4.53 -9.84
N GLU A 100 5.19 4.82 -8.73
CA GLU A 100 5.33 4.05 -7.48
C GLU A 100 4.88 2.59 -7.62
N ALA A 101 3.97 2.31 -8.55
CA ALA A 101 3.54 0.95 -8.85
C ALA A 101 4.41 0.30 -9.94
N LEU A 102 4.76 1.05 -10.97
CA LEU A 102 5.44 0.56 -12.18
C LEU A 102 6.90 0.20 -11.90
N VAL A 103 7.64 1.04 -11.18
CA VAL A 103 9.07 0.81 -10.94
C VAL A 103 9.29 -0.51 -10.18
N PRO A 104 8.63 -0.78 -9.04
CA PRO A 104 8.75 -2.09 -8.40
C PRO A 104 8.26 -3.24 -9.29
N ALA A 105 7.17 -3.05 -10.05
CA ALA A 105 6.67 -4.09 -10.94
C ALA A 105 7.68 -4.50 -12.03
N VAL A 106 8.51 -3.57 -12.50
CA VAL A 106 9.62 -3.87 -13.42
C VAL A 106 10.75 -4.60 -12.70
N LEU A 107 11.15 -4.14 -11.50
CA LEU A 107 12.21 -4.79 -10.70
C LEU A 107 11.85 -6.22 -10.26
N GLU A 108 10.56 -6.54 -10.17
CA GLU A 108 10.04 -7.85 -9.76
C GLU A 108 9.98 -8.88 -10.91
N GLN A 109 10.25 -8.47 -12.16
CA GLN A 109 10.13 -9.38 -13.30
C GLN A 109 11.26 -10.41 -13.38
N ARG A 110 10.87 -11.69 -13.46
CA ARG A 110 11.78 -12.84 -13.69
C ARG A 110 12.90 -13.00 -12.66
N VAL A 111 12.73 -12.46 -11.46
CA VAL A 111 13.68 -12.61 -10.36
C VAL A 111 12.98 -13.11 -9.09
N PRO A 112 13.70 -13.78 -8.18
CA PRO A 112 13.21 -14.03 -6.83
C PRO A 112 12.84 -12.73 -6.12
N GLY A 113 11.78 -12.75 -5.29
CA GLY A 113 11.33 -11.55 -4.57
C GLY A 113 12.40 -10.95 -3.63
N ALA A 114 13.30 -11.76 -3.10
CA ALA A 114 14.41 -11.26 -2.29
C ALA A 114 15.38 -10.39 -3.10
N ASP A 115 15.62 -10.74 -4.36
CA ASP A 115 16.46 -9.97 -5.28
C ASP A 115 15.76 -8.67 -5.69
N SER A 116 14.46 -8.72 -6.00
CA SER A 116 13.70 -7.50 -6.32
C SER A 116 13.65 -6.51 -5.15
N PHE A 117 13.46 -6.99 -3.92
CA PHE A 117 13.50 -6.13 -2.72
C PHE A 117 14.89 -5.53 -2.51
N ARG A 118 15.97 -6.25 -2.84
CA ARG A 118 17.33 -5.70 -2.78
C ARG A 118 17.52 -4.62 -3.83
N SER A 119 17.10 -4.85 -5.07
CA SER A 119 17.16 -3.85 -6.14
C SER A 119 16.37 -2.59 -5.80
N TRP A 120 15.19 -2.73 -5.19
CA TRP A 120 14.41 -1.59 -4.70
C TRP A 120 15.19 -0.75 -3.70
N ARG A 121 15.81 -1.37 -2.67
CA ARG A 121 16.64 -0.68 -1.67
C ARG A 121 17.88 0.02 -2.24
N LEU A 122 18.38 -0.43 -3.39
CA LEU A 122 19.54 0.19 -4.05
C LEU A 122 19.15 1.38 -4.93
N LEU A 123 17.91 1.40 -5.41
CA LEU A 123 17.43 2.41 -6.34
C LEU A 123 17.06 3.73 -5.65
N VAL A 124 16.51 3.64 -4.44
CA VAL A 124 15.95 4.77 -3.68
C VAL A 124 16.85 5.24 -2.55
#